data_AF-A0A091THA1-F1
#
_entry.id   AF-A0A091THA1-F1
#
_cell.length_a   1.000
_cell.length_b   1.000
_cell.length_c   1.000
_cell.angle_alpha   90.00
_cell.angle_beta   90.00
_cell.angle_gamma   90.00
#
_symmetry.space_group_name_H-M   'P 1'
#
loop_
_entity.id
_entity.type
_entity.pdbx_description
1 polymer ?
#
loop_
_entity_poly.entity_id
_entity_poly.type
_entity_poly.pdbx_seq_one_letter_code
_entity_poly.pdbx_strand_id
1 'polypeptide(L)'
;YIYILPVDHTRVVLHDGDPNEPVSDYINANIIMPEFETKCNNSKPKKSYIATQGCLQNTVNDFWRMVFQENSRVIVMTTKEVERGKSKCVKYWPDEYSLKEYGVMRVRNVKESAAHDYTLRELKLSKVGQGNTERTVWQYHFRTWPDHGVPSDPGGVLDFLEEVHHKQESISDAGPVVVHCSAGIGRTGTFIVIDILIDIIREKGVDCDIDVPKTIQMVRSQRSGMVQTEAQYRFIYMAVQHYIETLQRRIEEEQKSKRKGHEYTNIKYSLSDQTSGDQSPLPPCTPTPTCPEMREDSARVYENVGLMQQQKSFR
;
A
#
# COMPACT_ATOMS: atom_id res chain seq x y z
N TYR A 1 -18.49 19.64 2.85
CA TYR A 1 -17.80 20.84 3.38
C TYR A 1 -17.93 21.94 2.35
N ILE A 2 -18.40 23.14 2.70
CA ILE A 2 -18.64 24.22 1.71
C ILE A 2 -17.40 25.08 1.42
N TYR A 3 -16.41 25.10 2.33
CA TYR A 3 -15.21 25.94 2.23
C TYR A 3 -13.94 25.18 1.82
N ILE A 4 -14.04 23.89 1.52
CA ILE A 4 -12.91 23.05 1.10
C ILE A 4 -13.12 22.74 -0.37
N LEU A 5 -12.51 23.53 -1.23
CA LEU A 5 -12.65 23.46 -2.68
C LEU A 5 -11.30 23.14 -3.33
N PRO A 6 -11.29 22.50 -4.50
CA PRO A 6 -10.06 22.27 -5.24
C PRO A 6 -9.51 23.60 -5.77
N VAL A 7 -8.18 23.70 -5.89
CA VAL A 7 -7.55 24.83 -6.59
C VAL A 7 -7.69 24.64 -8.10
N ASP A 8 -8.05 25.69 -8.84
CA ASP A 8 -8.42 25.56 -10.26
C ASP A 8 -7.29 25.05 -11.16
N HIS A 9 -6.03 25.46 -10.94
CA HIS A 9 -4.92 25.09 -11.83
C HIS A 9 -4.47 23.63 -11.71
N THR A 10 -4.88 22.93 -10.65
CA THR A 10 -4.58 21.51 -10.43
C THR A 10 -5.84 20.66 -10.28
N ARG A 11 -7.05 21.23 -10.42
CA ARG A 11 -8.28 20.45 -10.27
C ARG A 11 -8.36 19.37 -11.35
N VAL A 12 -8.95 18.23 -11.02
CA VAL A 12 -9.28 17.24 -12.05
C VAL A 12 -10.50 17.73 -12.82
N VAL A 13 -10.37 17.84 -14.15
CA VAL A 13 -11.44 18.26 -15.06
C VAL A 13 -12.04 17.01 -15.71
N LEU A 14 -13.34 16.79 -15.56
CA LEU A 14 -14.00 15.64 -16.17
C LEU A 14 -14.41 15.96 -17.62
N HIS A 15 -13.85 15.26 -18.60
CA HIS A 15 -14.03 15.58 -20.02
C HIS A 15 -15.32 14.99 -20.62
N ASP A 16 -15.69 13.77 -20.22
CA ASP A 16 -16.87 13.06 -20.74
C ASP A 16 -18.07 13.26 -19.81
N GLY A 17 -18.65 14.46 -19.80
CA GLY A 17 -19.81 14.83 -18.98
C GLY A 17 -21.17 14.58 -19.63
N ASP A 18 -22.22 14.53 -18.80
CA ASP A 18 -23.60 14.57 -19.30
C ASP A 18 -23.87 15.99 -19.85
N PRO A 19 -24.21 16.15 -21.14
CA PRO A 19 -24.50 17.46 -21.72
C PRO A 19 -25.76 18.12 -21.15
N ASN A 20 -26.61 17.37 -20.44
CA ASN A 20 -27.82 17.89 -19.81
C ASN A 20 -27.55 18.53 -18.43
N GLU A 21 -26.38 18.28 -17.84
CA GLU A 21 -26.00 18.92 -16.57
C GLU A 21 -25.37 20.30 -16.84
N PRO A 22 -25.78 21.36 -16.10
CA PRO A 22 -25.20 22.70 -16.28
C PRO A 22 -23.68 22.75 -16.10
N VAL A 23 -23.14 21.89 -15.22
CA VAL A 23 -21.71 21.73 -14.95
C VAL A 23 -21.45 20.24 -14.80
N SER A 24 -20.76 19.65 -15.78
CA SER A 24 -20.46 18.21 -15.80
C SER A 24 -18.97 17.89 -15.75
N ASP A 25 -18.12 18.92 -15.64
CA ASP A 25 -16.65 18.83 -15.63
C ASP A 25 -16.04 18.90 -14.22
N TYR A 26 -16.86 19.10 -13.19
CA TYR A 26 -16.39 19.36 -11.83
C TYR A 26 -16.33 18.10 -10.97
N ILE A 27 -15.21 17.95 -10.26
CA ILE A 27 -15.08 17.07 -9.10
C ILE A 27 -14.17 17.75 -8.07
N ASN A 28 -14.44 17.57 -6.78
CA ASN A 28 -13.59 18.12 -5.71
C ASN A 28 -12.34 17.26 -5.51
N ALA A 29 -11.43 17.35 -6.46
CA ALA A 29 -10.18 16.61 -6.51
C ALA A 29 -9.07 17.47 -7.13
N ASN A 30 -7.84 17.26 -6.70
CA ASN A 30 -6.65 17.87 -7.30
C ASN A 30 -5.61 16.81 -7.64
N ILE A 31 -4.94 17.00 -8.77
CA ILE A 31 -3.70 16.30 -9.08
C ILE A 31 -2.62 16.82 -8.14
N ILE A 32 -1.85 15.90 -7.54
CA ILE A 32 -0.66 16.19 -6.74
C ILE A 32 0.53 15.55 -7.43
N MET A 33 1.45 16.37 -7.92
CA MET A 33 2.71 15.98 -8.55
C MET A 33 3.86 16.29 -7.60
N PRO A 34 4.71 15.32 -7.24
CA PRO A 34 5.93 15.60 -6.50
C PRO A 34 6.88 16.46 -7.35
N GLU A 35 7.11 17.71 -6.95
CA GLU A 35 7.96 18.68 -7.66
C GLU A 35 9.38 18.76 -7.07
N PHE A 36 10.05 17.62 -6.87
CA PHE A 36 11.43 17.60 -6.38
C PHE A 36 12.41 17.42 -7.54
N GLU A 37 13.35 18.37 -7.67
CA GLU A 37 14.63 18.29 -8.40
C GLU A 37 14.69 17.50 -9.73
N THR A 38 13.59 17.40 -10.47
CA THR A 38 13.54 16.96 -11.87
C THR A 38 14.12 18.01 -12.84
N LYS A 39 14.88 19.00 -12.34
CA LYS A 39 15.55 20.00 -13.16
C LYS A 39 16.61 19.40 -14.10
N CYS A 40 17.07 18.17 -13.85
CA CYS A 40 18.16 17.58 -14.62
C CYS A 40 17.75 16.56 -15.68
N ASN A 41 16.51 16.06 -15.72
CA ASN A 41 16.08 15.14 -16.78
C ASN A 41 14.58 15.29 -17.01
N ASN A 42 14.15 15.37 -18.27
CA ASN A 42 12.75 15.37 -18.73
C ASN A 42 11.96 14.09 -18.37
N SER A 43 12.35 13.35 -17.32
CA SER A 43 11.61 12.19 -16.83
C SER A 43 10.38 12.67 -16.06
N LYS A 44 9.21 12.23 -16.50
CA LYS A 44 7.96 12.39 -15.75
C LYS A 44 8.14 11.82 -14.33
N PRO A 45 7.49 12.41 -13.31
CA PRO A 45 7.52 11.85 -11.96
C PRO A 45 7.06 10.39 -11.98
N LYS A 46 7.80 9.51 -11.28
CA LYS A 46 7.54 8.06 -11.25
C LYS A 46 6.14 7.72 -10.72
N LYS A 47 5.64 8.55 -9.80
CA LYS A 47 4.34 8.41 -9.15
C LYS A 47 3.69 9.78 -8.96
N SER A 48 2.39 9.87 -9.19
CA SER A 48 1.57 11.05 -8.92
C SER A 48 0.26 10.62 -8.26
N TYR A 49 -0.49 11.59 -7.73
CA TYR A 49 -1.67 11.33 -6.93
C TYR A 49 -2.86 12.17 -7.37
N ILE A 50 -4.05 11.69 -7.03
CA ILE A 50 -5.25 12.51 -6.99
C ILE A 50 -5.71 12.59 -5.54
N ALA A 51 -5.65 13.78 -4.95
CA ALA A 51 -6.22 14.04 -3.63
C ALA A 51 -7.68 14.49 -3.79
N THR A 52 -8.63 13.68 -3.31
CA THR A 52 -10.07 13.94 -3.49
C THR A 52 -10.86 13.81 -2.19
N GLN A 53 -12.03 14.45 -2.14
CA GLN A 53 -12.98 14.27 -1.04
C GLN A 53 -13.60 12.86 -1.05
N GLY A 54 -14.17 12.44 0.07
CA GLY A 54 -15.01 11.23 0.12
C GLY A 54 -16.27 11.43 -0.71
N CYS A 55 -16.70 10.38 -1.40
CA CYS A 55 -17.87 10.42 -2.26
C CYS A 55 -19.13 10.84 -1.50
N LEU A 56 -19.90 11.73 -2.11
CA LEU A 56 -21.28 12.02 -1.75
C LEU A 56 -22.21 11.17 -2.63
N GLN A 57 -23.47 11.02 -2.23
CA GLN A 57 -24.44 10.20 -2.97
C GLN A 57 -24.58 10.64 -4.44
N ASN A 58 -24.50 11.94 -4.70
CA ASN A 58 -24.62 12.54 -6.02
C ASN A 58 -23.29 12.65 -6.78
N THR A 59 -22.14 12.33 -6.18
CA THR A 59 -20.82 12.44 -6.84
C THR A 59 -20.15 11.08 -7.05
N VAL A 60 -20.85 9.97 -6.78
CA VAL A 60 -20.32 8.61 -6.98
C VAL A 60 -20.01 8.36 -8.47
N ASN A 61 -20.89 8.83 -9.35
CA ASN A 61 -20.71 8.68 -10.80
C ASN A 61 -19.48 9.46 -11.28
N ASP A 62 -19.31 10.69 -10.81
CA ASP A 62 -18.16 11.55 -11.11
C ASP A 62 -16.85 10.95 -10.62
N PHE A 63 -16.87 10.31 -9.44
CA PHE A 63 -15.71 9.61 -8.92
C PHE A 63 -15.26 8.48 -9.85
N TRP A 64 -16.19 7.66 -10.35
CA TRP A 64 -15.83 6.61 -11.31
C TRP A 64 -15.46 7.13 -12.69
N ARG A 65 -16.04 8.25 -13.13
CA ARG A 65 -15.59 8.97 -14.34
C ARG A 65 -14.15 9.43 -14.19
N MET A 66 -13.80 10.05 -13.07
CA MET A 66 -12.45 10.48 -12.73
C MET A 66 -11.48 9.30 -12.73
N VAL A 67 -11.80 8.23 -11.99
CA VAL A 67 -10.96 7.03 -11.92
C VAL A 67 -10.75 6.48 -13.33
N PHE A 68 -11.82 6.34 -14.13
CA PHE A 68 -11.75 5.83 -15.50
C PHE A 68 -10.86 6.71 -16.39
N GLN A 69 -11.14 8.01 -16.46
CA GLN A 69 -10.43 8.99 -17.29
C GLN A 69 -8.93 9.03 -16.99
N GLU A 70 -8.57 9.11 -15.71
CA GLU A 70 -7.18 9.29 -15.27
C GLU A 70 -6.36 7.99 -15.33
N ASN A 71 -6.92 6.91 -15.87
CA ASN A 71 -6.29 5.58 -15.89
C ASN A 71 -5.85 5.09 -14.50
N SER A 72 -6.46 5.59 -13.42
CA SER A 72 -6.10 5.21 -12.06
C SER A 72 -6.39 3.74 -11.80
N ARG A 73 -5.38 3.05 -11.24
CA ARG A 73 -5.41 1.60 -10.96
C ARG A 73 -5.43 1.28 -9.48
N VAL A 74 -5.06 2.25 -8.64
CA VAL A 74 -5.02 2.10 -7.19
C VAL A 74 -5.81 3.23 -6.55
N ILE A 75 -6.71 2.87 -5.64
CA ILE A 75 -7.51 3.79 -4.82
C ILE A 75 -7.16 3.53 -3.36
N VAL A 76 -6.84 4.57 -2.61
CA VAL A 76 -6.55 4.56 -1.18
C VAL A 76 -7.66 5.31 -0.45
N MET A 77 -8.42 4.57 0.35
CA MET A 77 -9.47 5.09 1.23
C MET A 77 -8.98 5.08 2.67
N THR A 78 -8.79 6.25 3.28
CA THR A 78 -8.21 6.42 4.63
C THR A 78 -9.24 6.70 5.73
N THR A 79 -10.50 6.31 5.50
CA THR A 79 -11.61 6.54 6.43
C THR A 79 -12.63 5.42 6.32
N LYS A 80 -13.34 5.11 7.40
CA LYS A 80 -14.54 4.27 7.32
C LYS A 80 -15.68 5.08 6.68
N GLU A 81 -16.70 4.40 6.18
CA GLU A 81 -17.89 5.06 5.61
C GLU A 81 -18.58 5.98 6.63
N VAL A 82 -18.66 5.51 7.88
CA VAL A 82 -19.21 6.23 9.02
C VAL A 82 -18.24 6.13 10.19
N GLU A 83 -17.96 7.27 10.83
CA GLU A 83 -17.18 7.32 12.06
C GLU A 83 -17.95 8.19 13.07
N ARG A 84 -18.15 7.66 14.29
CA ARG A 84 -18.94 8.31 15.37
C ARG A 84 -20.30 8.84 14.90
N GLY A 85 -21.00 8.06 14.08
CA GLY A 85 -22.33 8.40 13.55
C GLY A 85 -22.33 9.48 12.47
N LYS A 86 -21.17 9.99 12.05
CA LYS A 86 -21.05 10.96 10.95
C LYS A 86 -20.60 10.25 9.69
N SER A 87 -21.35 10.45 8.59
CA SER A 87 -20.93 9.97 7.27
C SER A 87 -19.65 10.69 6.84
N LYS A 88 -18.65 9.91 6.46
CA LYS A 88 -17.35 10.40 5.98
C LYS A 88 -17.21 10.21 4.48
N CYS A 89 -17.72 9.09 3.97
CA CYS A 89 -17.72 8.73 2.55
C CYS A 89 -18.88 7.74 2.30
N VAL A 90 -19.68 7.99 1.26
CA VAL A 90 -20.67 7.02 0.80
C VAL A 90 -19.95 5.83 0.16
N LYS A 91 -20.49 4.62 0.36
CA LYS A 91 -20.02 3.41 -0.31
C LYS A 91 -20.18 3.54 -1.83
N TYR A 92 -19.06 3.59 -2.54
CA TYR A 92 -19.01 3.75 -4.01
C TYR A 92 -18.66 2.46 -4.76
N TRP A 93 -18.57 1.32 -4.07
CA TRP A 93 -18.29 0.01 -4.67
C TRP A 93 -19.47 -0.95 -4.42
N PRO A 94 -19.67 -1.98 -5.26
CA PRO A 94 -20.70 -2.98 -5.04
C PRO A 94 -20.33 -3.93 -3.89
N ASP A 95 -21.32 -4.66 -3.38
CA ASP A 95 -21.08 -5.76 -2.45
C ASP A 95 -20.19 -6.83 -3.08
N GLU A 96 -19.55 -7.66 -2.25
CA GLU A 96 -18.65 -8.71 -2.72
C GLU A 96 -19.35 -9.63 -3.73
N TYR A 97 -18.65 -10.00 -4.79
CA TYR A 97 -19.15 -10.78 -5.93
C TYR A 97 -20.30 -10.14 -6.73
N SER A 98 -20.64 -8.87 -6.44
CA SER A 98 -21.72 -8.15 -7.10
C SER A 98 -21.22 -7.16 -8.14
N LEU A 99 -22.12 -6.77 -9.03
CA LEU A 99 -21.90 -5.79 -10.09
C LEU A 99 -22.88 -4.63 -9.93
N LYS A 100 -22.40 -3.41 -10.13
CA LYS A 100 -23.23 -2.20 -10.09
C LYS A 100 -22.80 -1.20 -11.15
N GLU A 101 -23.77 -0.50 -11.71
CA GLU A 101 -23.56 0.59 -12.65
C GLU A 101 -23.65 1.94 -11.92
N TYR A 102 -22.76 2.84 -12.30
CA TYR A 102 -22.57 4.19 -11.76
C TYR A 102 -22.51 5.15 -12.95
N GLY A 103 -23.69 5.58 -13.42
CA GLY A 103 -23.80 6.27 -14.71
C GLY A 103 -23.32 5.36 -15.84
N VAL A 104 -22.39 5.84 -16.67
CA VAL A 104 -21.80 5.08 -17.78
C VAL A 104 -20.69 4.12 -17.35
N MET A 105 -20.36 4.07 -16.07
CA MET A 105 -19.31 3.20 -15.53
C MET A 105 -19.91 1.94 -14.89
N ARG A 106 -19.31 0.79 -15.16
CA ARG A 106 -19.72 -0.49 -14.60
C ARG A 106 -18.58 -1.05 -13.75
N VAL A 107 -18.89 -1.34 -12.50
CA VAL A 107 -17.93 -1.86 -11.52
C VAL A 107 -18.39 -3.21 -11.01
N ARG A 108 -17.50 -4.20 -11.01
CA ARG A 108 -17.70 -5.51 -10.39
C ARG A 108 -16.71 -5.67 -9.24
N ASN A 109 -17.18 -6.08 -8.08
CA ASN A 109 -16.32 -6.46 -6.97
C ASN A 109 -15.98 -7.95 -7.10
N VAL A 110 -14.73 -8.25 -7.44
CA VAL A 110 -14.26 -9.60 -7.71
C VAL A 110 -13.96 -10.34 -6.41
N LYS A 111 -13.32 -9.64 -5.46
CA LYS A 111 -12.84 -10.23 -4.22
C LYS A 111 -12.57 -9.14 -3.18
N GLU A 112 -12.89 -9.45 -1.93
CA GLU A 112 -12.38 -8.70 -0.77
C GLU A 112 -11.37 -9.55 0.01
N SER A 113 -10.26 -8.95 0.43
CA SER A 113 -9.23 -9.59 1.26
C SER A 113 -8.95 -8.71 2.47
N ALA A 114 -9.28 -9.20 3.66
CA ALA A 114 -9.05 -8.49 4.90
C ALA A 114 -7.63 -8.75 5.41
N ALA A 115 -6.87 -7.67 5.61
CA ALA A 115 -5.65 -7.64 6.41
C ALA A 115 -5.97 -7.09 7.81
N HIS A 116 -4.96 -6.96 8.67
CA HIS A 116 -5.15 -6.44 10.02
C HIS A 116 -5.68 -4.99 10.01
N ASP A 117 -5.00 -4.09 9.30
CA ASP A 117 -5.30 -2.65 9.31
C ASP A 117 -6.19 -2.19 8.16
N TYR A 118 -6.34 -3.00 7.10
CA TYR A 118 -7.01 -2.59 5.88
C TYR A 118 -7.77 -3.73 5.21
N THR A 119 -8.67 -3.38 4.30
CA THR A 119 -9.33 -4.31 3.38
C THR A 119 -8.91 -3.97 1.96
N LEU A 120 -8.40 -4.96 1.22
CA LEU A 120 -8.12 -4.86 -0.20
C LEU A 120 -9.33 -5.36 -1.00
N ARG A 121 -9.79 -4.57 -1.97
CA ARG A 121 -10.80 -5.00 -2.94
C ARG A 121 -10.21 -5.03 -4.33
N GLU A 122 -10.41 -6.14 -5.02
CA GLU A 122 -10.16 -6.25 -6.46
C GLU A 122 -11.43 -5.88 -7.21
N LEU A 123 -11.40 -4.76 -7.92
CA LEU A 123 -12.54 -4.24 -8.68
C LEU A 123 -12.26 -4.32 -10.17
N LYS A 124 -13.24 -4.73 -10.97
CA LYS A 124 -13.19 -4.61 -12.44
C LYS A 124 -14.04 -3.41 -12.85
N LEU A 125 -13.40 -2.44 -13.50
CA LEU A 125 -14.02 -1.22 -14.00
C LEU A 125 -14.08 -1.27 -15.53
N SER A 126 -15.22 -0.98 -16.12
CA SER A 126 -15.43 -0.89 -17.58
C SER A 126 -16.44 0.23 -17.92
N LYS A 127 -16.45 0.69 -19.16
CA LYS A 127 -17.43 1.66 -19.67
C LYS A 127 -18.58 0.93 -20.37
N VAL A 128 -19.82 1.19 -19.93
CA VAL A 128 -21.02 0.52 -20.46
C VAL A 128 -21.16 0.81 -21.95
N GLY A 129 -21.46 -0.22 -22.74
CA GLY A 129 -21.63 -0.10 -24.20
C GLY A 129 -20.31 0.00 -24.99
N GLN A 130 -19.15 0.04 -24.34
CA GLN A 130 -17.84 0.04 -25.01
C GLN A 130 -17.06 -1.24 -24.70
N GLY A 131 -16.85 -2.07 -25.71
CA GLY A 131 -16.03 -3.28 -25.61
C GLY A 131 -14.55 -2.95 -25.32
N ASN A 132 -13.84 -3.90 -24.72
CA ASN A 132 -12.39 -3.83 -24.44
C ASN A 132 -11.92 -2.64 -23.58
N THR A 133 -12.80 -2.10 -22.73
CA THR A 133 -12.46 -1.03 -21.78
C THR A 133 -12.24 -1.53 -20.35
N GLU A 134 -12.40 -2.84 -20.11
CA GLU A 134 -12.29 -3.41 -18.77
C GLU A 134 -10.85 -3.37 -18.25
N ARG A 135 -10.68 -2.94 -17.00
CA ARG A 135 -9.41 -2.95 -16.29
C ARG A 135 -9.61 -3.21 -14.79
N THR A 136 -8.58 -3.75 -14.15
CA THR A 136 -8.59 -3.95 -12.70
C THR A 136 -8.20 -2.66 -11.98
N VAL A 137 -8.96 -2.32 -10.95
CA VAL A 137 -8.71 -1.25 -9.98
C VAL A 137 -8.63 -1.86 -8.59
N TRP A 138 -7.56 -1.58 -7.86
CA TRP A 138 -7.30 -2.09 -6.52
C TRP A 138 -7.67 -1.03 -5.50
N GLN A 139 -8.68 -1.31 -4.68
CA GLN A 139 -9.09 -0.39 -3.61
C GLN A 139 -8.50 -0.87 -2.27
N TYR A 140 -7.59 -0.08 -1.74
CA TYR A 140 -6.98 -0.21 -0.43
C TYR A 140 -7.76 0.63 0.58
N HIS A 141 -8.54 -0.01 1.44
CA HIS A 141 -9.39 0.66 2.43
C HIS A 141 -8.78 0.49 3.83
N PHE A 142 -8.07 1.50 4.31
CA PHE A 142 -7.49 1.52 5.65
C PHE A 142 -8.58 1.73 6.72
N ARG A 143 -8.70 0.81 7.66
CA ARG A 143 -9.81 0.68 8.62
C ARG A 143 -9.46 1.10 10.03
N THR A 144 -8.18 1.19 10.38
CA THR A 144 -7.74 1.40 11.77
C THR A 144 -7.30 2.83 12.06
N TRP A 145 -7.39 3.76 11.09
CA TRP A 145 -7.12 5.18 11.36
C TRP A 145 -8.16 5.76 12.34
N PRO A 146 -7.74 6.37 13.46
CA PRO A 146 -8.67 6.89 14.45
C PRO A 146 -9.46 8.12 13.94
N ASP A 147 -10.72 8.26 14.39
CA ASP A 147 -11.59 9.37 13.99
C ASP A 147 -10.94 10.75 14.30
N HIS A 148 -10.43 10.89 15.53
CA HIS A 148 -9.63 12.03 15.95
C HIS A 148 -8.18 11.63 16.17
N GLY A 149 -7.26 12.47 15.68
CA GLY A 149 -5.83 12.27 15.83
C GLY A 149 -5.23 11.40 14.73
N VAL A 150 -4.27 10.58 15.14
CA VAL A 150 -3.40 9.76 14.30
C VAL A 150 -3.19 8.42 14.98
N PRO A 151 -2.82 7.35 14.24
CA PRO A 151 -2.36 6.11 14.85
C PRO A 151 -1.26 6.36 15.88
N SER A 152 -1.25 5.60 16.98
CA SER A 152 -0.23 5.75 18.03
C SER A 152 1.15 5.26 17.59
N ASP A 153 1.18 4.33 16.64
CA ASP A 153 2.37 3.75 16.04
C ASP A 153 2.28 3.84 14.50
N PRO A 154 3.37 4.16 13.78
CA PRO A 154 3.33 4.32 12.33
C PRO A 154 3.41 2.99 11.56
N GLY A 155 3.75 1.86 12.19
CA GLY A 155 4.04 0.59 11.52
C GLY A 155 2.93 0.13 10.58
N GLY A 156 1.68 0.10 11.05
CA GLY A 156 0.54 -0.31 10.21
C GLY A 156 0.30 0.61 9.01
N VAL A 157 0.61 1.92 9.12
CA VAL A 157 0.51 2.86 7.98
C VAL A 157 1.68 2.65 7.01
N LEU A 158 2.88 2.39 7.52
CA LEU A 158 4.06 2.12 6.70
C LEU A 158 3.94 0.81 5.93
N ASP A 159 3.48 -0.26 6.56
CA ASP A 159 3.23 -1.55 5.89
C ASP A 159 2.15 -1.40 4.81
N PHE A 160 1.10 -0.65 5.10
CA PHE A 160 0.05 -0.35 4.14
C PHE A 160 0.56 0.50 2.94
N LEU A 161 1.46 1.45 3.19
CA LEU A 161 2.11 2.24 2.14
C LEU A 161 2.97 1.37 1.22
N GLU A 162 3.72 0.42 1.78
CA GLU A 162 4.57 -0.49 1.01
C GLU A 162 3.72 -1.39 0.08
N GLU A 163 2.60 -1.91 0.57
CA GLU A 163 1.64 -2.69 -0.24
C GLU A 163 1.03 -1.86 -1.38
N VAL A 164 0.65 -0.60 -1.11
CA VAL A 164 0.15 0.33 -2.13
C VAL A 164 1.24 0.64 -3.17
N HIS A 165 2.47 0.88 -2.72
CA HIS A 165 3.62 1.17 -3.56
C HIS A 165 3.91 0.00 -4.51
N HIS A 166 4.10 -1.21 -3.97
CA HIS A 166 4.34 -2.41 -4.78
C HIS A 166 3.22 -2.68 -5.77
N LYS A 167 1.96 -2.45 -5.38
CA LYS A 167 0.84 -2.61 -6.32
C LYS A 167 0.89 -1.61 -7.45
N GLN A 168 1.13 -0.33 -7.15
CA GLN A 168 1.23 0.70 -8.17
C GLN A 168 2.38 0.43 -9.15
N GLU A 169 3.56 0.04 -8.65
CA GLU A 169 4.72 -0.29 -9.48
C GLU A 169 4.53 -1.56 -10.33
N SER A 170 3.74 -2.52 -9.86
CA SER A 170 3.46 -3.75 -10.60
C SER A 170 2.60 -3.57 -11.86
N ILE A 171 2.00 -2.39 -12.04
CA ILE A 171 1.06 -2.12 -13.14
C ILE A 171 1.68 -1.08 -14.08
N SER A 172 2.09 -1.53 -15.27
CA SER A 172 2.60 -0.65 -16.32
C SER A 172 1.58 0.42 -16.71
N ASP A 173 2.09 1.64 -16.90
CA ASP A 173 1.33 2.83 -17.31
C ASP A 173 0.11 3.12 -16.42
N ALA A 174 0.12 2.70 -15.16
CA ALA A 174 -0.91 3.07 -14.20
C ALA A 174 -0.97 4.59 -14.03
N GLY A 175 -2.18 5.14 -14.05
CA GLY A 175 -2.42 6.55 -13.75
C GLY A 175 -2.16 6.90 -12.28
N PRO A 176 -2.48 8.15 -11.87
CA PRO A 176 -2.26 8.63 -10.51
C PRO A 176 -2.97 7.76 -9.46
N VAL A 177 -2.35 7.58 -8.29
CA VAL A 177 -2.99 6.92 -7.15
C VAL A 177 -4.06 7.85 -6.59
N VAL A 178 -5.32 7.39 -6.55
CA VAL A 178 -6.41 8.17 -5.99
C VAL A 178 -6.40 8.01 -4.48
N VAL A 179 -6.19 9.08 -3.72
CA VAL A 179 -6.18 9.05 -2.26
C VAL A 179 -7.30 9.94 -1.73
N HIS A 180 -8.15 9.39 -0.85
CA HIS A 180 -9.24 10.14 -0.27
C HIS A 180 -9.46 9.81 1.21
N CYS A 181 -10.10 10.77 1.89
CA CYS A 181 -10.63 10.60 3.24
C CYS A 181 -12.08 11.08 3.24
N SER A 182 -12.44 12.00 4.14
CA SER A 182 -13.75 12.69 4.10
C SER A 182 -13.65 14.02 3.34
N ALA A 183 -12.82 14.95 3.78
CA ALA A 183 -12.61 16.24 3.08
C ALA A 183 -11.49 16.20 2.03
N GLY A 184 -10.69 15.12 2.00
CA GLY A 184 -9.58 14.97 1.07
C GLY A 184 -8.36 15.83 1.38
N ILE A 185 -8.14 16.22 2.64
CA ILE A 185 -7.02 17.12 3.02
C ILE A 185 -6.18 16.65 4.22
N GLY A 186 -6.82 16.18 5.31
CA GLY A 186 -6.10 15.79 6.54
C GLY A 186 -5.35 14.47 6.40
N ARG A 187 -6.08 13.34 6.53
CA ARG A 187 -5.50 11.98 6.38
C ARG A 187 -4.93 11.76 4.97
N THR A 188 -5.63 12.27 3.95
CA THR A 188 -5.17 12.27 2.55
C THR A 188 -3.80 12.94 2.40
N GLY A 189 -3.64 14.17 2.91
CA GLY A 189 -2.35 14.86 2.83
C GLY A 189 -1.28 14.21 3.67
N THR A 190 -1.63 13.67 4.84
CA THR A 190 -0.69 12.94 5.70
C THR A 190 -0.16 11.71 4.98
N PHE A 191 -1.03 10.90 4.39
CA PHE A 191 -0.66 9.71 3.61
C PHE A 191 0.23 10.07 2.42
N ILE A 192 -0.20 11.04 1.59
CA ILE A 192 0.57 11.46 0.40
C ILE A 192 1.95 11.98 0.79
N VAL A 193 2.06 12.82 1.82
CA VAL A 193 3.36 13.38 2.24
C VAL A 193 4.30 12.29 2.74
N ILE A 194 3.82 11.35 3.56
CA ILE A 194 4.66 10.23 4.03
C ILE A 194 5.13 9.40 2.83
N ASP A 195 4.23 9.08 1.91
CA ASP A 195 4.54 8.27 0.72
C ASP A 195 5.59 8.94 -0.19
N ILE A 196 5.46 10.26 -0.42
CA ILE A 196 6.45 11.05 -1.16
C ILE A 196 7.82 11.00 -0.49
N LEU A 197 7.89 11.18 0.82
CA LEU A 197 9.15 11.19 1.56
C LEU A 197 9.80 9.81 1.57
N ILE A 198 9.00 8.74 1.72
CA ILE A 198 9.49 7.36 1.62
C ILE A 198 10.05 7.06 0.23
N ASP A 199 9.38 7.50 -0.83
CA ASP A 199 9.89 7.32 -2.20
C ASP A 199 11.23 8.04 -2.40
N ILE A 200 11.39 9.26 -1.86
CA ILE A 200 12.66 9.99 -1.88
C ILE A 200 13.76 9.20 -1.17
N ILE A 201 13.48 8.66 0.02
CA ILE A 201 14.43 7.85 0.80
C ILE A 201 14.78 6.54 0.05
N ARG A 202 13.78 5.88 -0.55
CA ARG A 202 13.97 4.64 -1.31
C ARG A 202 14.86 4.88 -2.53
N GLU A 203 14.74 6.02 -3.19
CA GLU A 203 15.51 6.38 -4.39
C GLU A 203 16.90 6.94 -4.06
N LYS A 204 17.00 7.87 -3.11
CA LYS A 204 18.25 8.60 -2.79
C LYS A 204 19.06 7.97 -1.65
N GLY A 205 18.47 7.04 -0.89
CA GLY A 205 19.08 6.39 0.27
C GLY A 205 18.77 7.07 1.62
N VAL A 206 19.15 6.42 2.72
CA VAL A 206 18.84 6.85 4.11
C VAL A 206 19.50 8.17 4.51
N ASP A 207 20.60 8.55 3.85
CA ASP A 207 21.37 9.76 4.16
C ASP A 207 20.92 10.97 3.33
N CYS A 208 19.79 10.86 2.60
CA CYS A 208 19.28 11.96 1.78
C CYS A 208 18.73 13.11 2.65
N ASP A 209 18.79 14.33 2.13
CA ASP A 209 18.17 15.48 2.77
C ASP A 209 16.63 15.38 2.73
N ILE A 210 16.01 15.42 3.90
CA ILE A 210 14.55 15.36 4.06
C ILE A 210 14.04 16.68 4.63
N ASP A 211 13.16 17.34 3.88
CA ASP A 211 12.50 18.58 4.31
C ASP A 211 10.98 18.37 4.35
N VAL A 212 10.49 17.96 5.52
CA VAL A 212 9.05 17.75 5.78
C VAL A 212 8.25 19.05 5.58
N PRO A 213 8.61 20.21 6.18
CA PRO A 213 7.88 21.47 5.96
C PRO A 213 7.75 21.84 4.49
N LYS A 214 8.85 21.79 3.73
CA LYS A 214 8.86 22.11 2.30
C LYS A 214 8.01 21.15 1.50
N THR A 215 8.03 19.86 1.82
CA THR A 215 7.19 18.84 1.18
C THR A 215 5.71 19.11 1.42
N ILE A 216 5.33 19.41 2.66
CA ILE A 216 3.95 19.79 3.00
C ILE A 216 3.53 21.05 2.25
N GLN A 217 4.40 22.07 2.20
CA GLN A 217 4.11 23.32 1.50
C GLN A 217 3.94 23.10 -0.01
N MET A 218 4.76 22.25 -0.61
CA MET A 218 4.61 21.85 -2.02
C MET A 218 3.26 21.18 -2.26
N VAL A 219 2.86 20.20 -1.44
CA VAL A 219 1.56 19.54 -1.57
C VAL A 219 0.39 20.51 -1.34
N ARG A 220 0.53 21.46 -0.39
CA ARG A 220 -0.46 22.52 -0.12
C ARG A 220 -0.64 23.50 -1.26
N SER A 221 0.39 23.74 -2.07
CA SER A 221 0.30 24.60 -3.27
C SER A 221 -0.60 24.00 -4.36
N GLN A 222 -0.79 22.69 -4.34
CA GLN A 222 -1.60 21.95 -5.31
C GLN A 222 -2.98 21.58 -4.77
N ARG A 223 -3.16 21.46 -3.45
CA ARG A 223 -4.48 21.39 -2.79
C ARG A 223 -4.43 22.08 -1.44
N SER A 224 -5.25 23.10 -1.25
CA SER A 224 -5.25 23.88 0.00
C SER A 224 -5.60 23.01 1.21
N GLY A 225 -4.90 23.25 2.33
CA GLY A 225 -5.20 22.60 3.61
C GLY A 225 -4.67 21.17 3.78
N MET A 226 -3.82 20.66 2.88
CA MET A 226 -3.21 19.33 3.04
C MET A 226 -2.41 19.24 4.35
N VAL A 227 -2.63 18.17 5.12
CA VAL A 227 -2.16 18.02 6.52
C VAL A 227 -2.76 19.09 7.43
N GLN A 228 -3.78 18.74 8.22
CA GLN A 228 -4.64 19.70 8.92
C GLN A 228 -4.27 19.96 10.38
N THR A 229 -3.76 18.95 11.08
CA THR A 229 -3.55 19.04 12.54
C THR A 229 -2.08 18.89 12.90
N GLU A 230 -1.71 19.44 14.06
CA GLU A 230 -0.38 19.24 14.65
C GLU A 230 -0.05 17.75 14.88
N ALA A 231 -1.05 16.96 15.28
CA ALA A 231 -0.90 15.51 15.44
C ALA A 231 -0.52 14.83 14.12
N GLN A 232 -1.15 15.21 13.00
CA GLN A 232 -0.81 14.72 11.66
C GLN A 232 0.60 15.15 11.25
N TYR A 233 0.95 16.41 11.51
CA TYR A 233 2.29 16.93 11.25
C TYR A 233 3.36 16.12 11.99
N ARG A 234 3.20 15.91 13.30
CA ARG A 234 4.12 15.08 14.11
C ARG A 234 4.17 13.63 13.65
N PHE A 235 3.02 13.07 13.27
CA PHE A 235 2.94 11.68 12.77
C PHE A 235 3.77 11.45 11.51
N ILE A 236 3.87 12.45 10.63
CA ILE A 236 4.75 12.37 9.45
C ILE A 236 6.21 12.17 9.87
N TYR A 237 6.70 12.96 10.84
CA TYR A 237 8.06 12.79 11.38
C TYR A 237 8.24 11.41 12.01
N MET A 238 7.29 10.96 12.83
CA MET A 238 7.35 9.63 13.46
C MET A 238 7.43 8.52 12.41
N ALA A 239 6.61 8.58 11.36
CA ALA A 239 6.59 7.58 10.29
C ALA A 239 7.89 7.57 9.49
N VAL A 240 8.42 8.75 9.13
CA VAL A 240 9.68 8.87 8.40
C VAL A 240 10.87 8.36 9.23
N GLN A 241 10.94 8.74 10.51
CA GLN A 241 11.97 8.24 11.43
C GLN A 241 11.93 6.71 11.54
N HIS A 242 10.74 6.16 11.80
CA HIS A 242 10.55 4.71 11.91
C HIS A 242 10.94 3.97 10.61
N TYR A 243 10.62 4.54 9.44
CA TYR A 243 11.02 3.98 8.16
C TYR A 243 12.55 3.96 7.98
N ILE A 244 13.23 5.07 8.28
CA ILE A 244 14.69 5.18 8.19
C ILE A 244 15.36 4.18 9.14
N GLU A 245 14.93 4.12 10.40
CA GLU A 245 15.47 3.17 11.39
C GLU A 245 15.30 1.72 10.93
N THR A 246 14.14 1.39 10.37
CA THR A 246 13.86 0.05 9.84
C THR A 246 14.78 -0.28 8.67
N LEU A 247 15.01 0.66 7.76
CA LEU A 247 15.89 0.48 6.61
C LEU A 247 17.36 0.37 7.04
N GLN A 248 17.81 1.20 7.98
CA GLN A 248 19.16 1.13 8.55
C GLN A 248 19.43 -0.23 9.21
N ARG A 249 18.51 -0.75 10.03
CA ARG A 249 18.64 -2.09 10.61
C ARG A 249 18.78 -3.17 9.54
N ARG A 250 17.96 -3.13 8.49
CA ARG A 250 18.04 -4.09 7.37
C ARG A 250 19.41 -4.02 6.68
N ILE A 251 19.92 -2.81 6.40
CA ILE A 251 21.24 -2.61 5.80
C ILE A 251 22.34 -3.18 6.71
N GLU A 252 22.30 -2.91 8.02
CA GLU A 252 23.29 -3.43 8.96
C GLU A 252 23.28 -4.97 9.05
N GLU A 253 22.09 -5.57 9.07
CA GLU A 253 21.92 -7.03 9.10
C GLU A 253 22.46 -7.69 7.84
N GLU A 254 22.21 -7.12 6.66
CA GLU A 254 22.80 -7.58 5.41
C GLU A 254 24.32 -7.47 5.40
N GLN A 255 24.89 -6.37 5.93
CA GLN A 255 26.33 -6.20 6.05
C GLN A 255 26.95 -7.20 7.03
N LYS A 256 26.30 -7.45 8.18
CA LYS A 256 26.71 -8.48 9.16
C LYS A 256 26.64 -9.88 8.54
N SER A 257 25.59 -10.20 7.80
CA SER A 257 25.42 -11.48 7.09
C SER A 257 26.51 -11.70 6.03
N LYS A 258 26.80 -10.67 5.21
CA LYS A 258 27.89 -10.71 4.23
C LYS A 258 29.24 -10.91 4.89
N ARG A 259 29.56 -10.22 5.99
CA ARG A 259 30.82 -10.41 6.72
C ARG A 259 30.98 -11.83 7.26
N LYS A 260 29.93 -12.40 7.87
CA LYS A 260 29.94 -13.79 8.33
C LYS A 260 30.13 -14.78 7.18
N GLY A 261 29.46 -14.58 6.04
CA GLY A 261 29.65 -15.42 4.85
C GLY A 261 31.10 -15.42 4.31
N HIS A 262 31.79 -14.27 4.37
CA HIS A 262 33.21 -14.19 4.02
C HIS A 262 34.11 -14.89 5.06
N GLU A 263 33.76 -14.86 6.35
CA GLU A 263 34.50 -15.62 7.38
C GLU A 263 34.38 -17.15 7.16
N TYR A 264 33.19 -17.67 6.79
CA TYR A 264 33.01 -19.09 6.50
C TYR A 264 33.76 -19.57 5.25
N THR A 265 33.93 -18.70 4.24
CA THR A 265 34.67 -19.03 3.01
C THR A 265 36.19 -18.86 3.15
N ASN A 266 36.65 -18.16 4.19
CA ASN A 266 38.08 -17.97 4.50
C ASN A 266 38.66 -19.03 5.45
N ILE A 267 37.90 -20.07 5.82
CA ILE A 267 38.45 -21.24 6.50
C ILE A 267 39.26 -22.05 5.46
N LYS A 268 40.52 -21.66 5.27
CA LYS A 268 41.52 -22.56 4.68
C LYS A 268 41.77 -23.68 5.70
N TYR A 269 41.42 -24.91 5.33
CA TYR A 269 42.06 -26.07 5.94
C TYR A 269 43.57 -25.93 5.71
N SER A 270 44.31 -25.59 6.76
CA SER A 270 45.76 -25.64 6.74
C SER A 270 46.19 -27.10 6.62
N LEU A 271 46.52 -27.53 5.40
CA LEU A 271 47.31 -28.73 5.14
C LEU A 271 48.74 -28.47 5.63
N SER A 272 48.91 -28.44 6.94
CA SER A 272 50.22 -28.39 7.59
C SER A 272 50.14 -29.17 8.89
N ASP A 273 49.99 -30.48 8.74
CA ASP A 273 50.43 -31.50 9.69
C ASP A 273 50.57 -32.85 8.92
N GLN A 274 51.35 -32.83 7.84
CA GLN A 274 51.87 -34.03 7.21
C GLN A 274 53.38 -33.92 7.08
N THR A 275 54.08 -34.08 8.21
CA THR A 275 55.37 -34.76 8.23
C THR A 275 55.61 -35.32 9.63
N SER A 276 56.02 -36.59 9.66
CA SER A 276 56.61 -37.38 10.74
C SER A 276 55.68 -38.08 11.76
N GLY A 277 55.60 -39.41 11.62
CA GLY A 277 55.80 -40.31 12.76
C GLY A 277 54.59 -41.12 13.28
N ASP A 278 54.56 -42.38 12.87
CA ASP A 278 53.95 -43.56 13.51
C ASP A 278 52.46 -43.89 13.42
N GLN A 279 52.26 -45.17 13.10
CA GLN A 279 51.02 -45.87 12.77
C GLN A 279 50.09 -46.02 13.98
N SER A 280 48.78 -45.90 13.75
CA SER A 280 47.75 -46.64 14.48
C SER A 280 46.55 -46.92 13.57
N PRO A 281 45.94 -48.13 13.62
CA PRO A 281 45.00 -48.61 12.62
C PRO A 281 43.60 -47.99 12.75
N LEU A 282 42.98 -47.74 11.59
CA LEU A 282 41.59 -47.29 11.44
C LEU A 282 40.59 -48.36 11.94
N PRO A 283 39.51 -47.98 12.64
CA PRO A 283 38.36 -48.85 12.81
C PRO A 283 37.49 -48.90 11.53
N PRO A 284 36.83 -50.03 11.23
CA PRO A 284 36.16 -50.27 9.95
C PRO A 284 34.85 -49.47 9.80
N CYS A 285 34.64 -48.94 8.60
CA CYS A 285 33.38 -48.33 8.16
C CYS A 285 32.28 -49.40 8.00
N THR A 286 31.13 -49.19 8.62
CA THR A 286 29.92 -49.96 8.35
C THR A 286 29.11 -49.33 7.20
N PRO A 287 28.59 -50.14 6.27
CA PRO A 287 27.89 -49.65 5.08
C PRO A 287 26.46 -49.15 5.39
N THR A 288 26.10 -48.05 4.75
CA THR A 288 24.74 -47.52 4.63
C THR A 288 23.82 -48.50 3.89
N PRO A 289 22.58 -48.77 4.37
CA PRO A 289 21.61 -49.54 3.61
C PRO A 289 20.96 -48.70 2.51
N THR A 290 20.87 -49.31 1.33
CA THR A 290 20.18 -48.91 0.11
C THR A 290 18.69 -48.57 0.31
N CYS A 291 18.26 -47.44 -0.25
CA CYS A 291 16.85 -47.12 -0.51
C CYS A 291 16.26 -48.08 -1.58
N PRO A 292 15.03 -48.61 -1.39
CA PRO A 292 14.22 -49.08 -2.50
C PRO A 292 13.28 -47.96 -3.00
N GLU A 293 13.30 -47.72 -4.30
CA GLU A 293 12.20 -47.09 -5.03
C GLU A 293 10.92 -47.94 -4.92
N MET A 294 9.75 -47.32 -4.79
CA MET A 294 8.55 -47.66 -5.58
C MET A 294 7.43 -46.62 -5.39
N ARG A 295 6.53 -46.60 -6.38
CA ARG A 295 5.58 -45.58 -6.84
C ARG A 295 4.30 -45.40 -6.00
N GLU A 296 3.63 -44.27 -6.31
CA GLU A 296 2.17 -43.97 -6.35
C GLU A 296 1.23 -44.79 -5.45
N ASP A 297 0.48 -44.14 -4.54
CA ASP A 297 -0.97 -43.88 -4.71
C ASP A 297 -1.60 -43.12 -3.51
N SER A 298 -2.60 -42.27 -3.84
CA SER A 298 -3.86 -42.04 -3.10
C SER A 298 -3.93 -41.67 -1.59
N ALA A 299 -4.42 -40.45 -1.33
CA ALA A 299 -5.56 -40.05 -0.47
C ALA A 299 -5.83 -40.64 0.95
N ARG A 300 -6.28 -39.71 1.83
CA ARG A 300 -7.08 -39.81 3.09
C ARG A 300 -6.29 -39.57 4.40
N VAL A 301 -6.47 -38.39 5.02
CA VAL A 301 -7.45 -38.05 6.10
C VAL A 301 -7.20 -38.84 7.39
N TYR A 302 -6.76 -38.14 8.43
CA TYR A 302 -7.10 -38.46 9.82
C TYR A 302 -7.26 -37.16 10.65
N GLU A 303 -8.51 -36.84 10.98
CA GLU A 303 -8.87 -36.12 12.19
C GLU A 303 -8.54 -36.98 13.41
N ASN A 304 -8.16 -36.35 14.53
CA ASN A 304 -8.62 -36.84 15.84
C ASN A 304 -8.60 -35.73 16.90
N VAL A 305 -9.78 -35.57 17.50
CA VAL A 305 -10.20 -34.61 18.52
C VAL A 305 -9.79 -35.14 19.90
N GLY A 306 -9.19 -34.28 20.74
CA GLY A 306 -8.91 -34.57 22.15
C GLY A 306 -9.87 -33.82 23.07
N LEU A 307 -10.87 -34.53 23.62
CA LEU A 307 -11.74 -34.11 24.72
C LEU A 307 -10.95 -34.07 26.05
N MET A 308 -11.02 -32.96 26.79
CA MET A 308 -10.74 -32.94 28.24
C MET A 308 -12.02 -32.63 29.02
N GLN A 309 -12.28 -33.50 29.98
CA GLN A 309 -13.51 -33.66 30.74
C GLN A 309 -13.50 -32.80 32.01
N GLN A 310 -14.67 -32.25 32.36
CA GLN A 310 -14.95 -31.47 33.56
C GLN A 310 -14.83 -32.30 34.84
N GLN A 311 -14.23 -31.73 35.89
CA GLN A 311 -14.40 -32.16 37.28
C GLN A 311 -15.45 -31.29 37.98
N LYS A 312 -16.50 -31.94 38.49
CA LYS A 312 -17.44 -31.41 39.48
C LYS A 312 -16.85 -31.61 40.89
N SER A 313 -17.04 -30.62 41.76
CA SER A 313 -17.05 -30.83 43.22
C SER A 313 -18.28 -30.16 43.81
N PHE A 314 -18.99 -30.91 44.66
CA PHE A 314 -20.19 -30.54 45.39
C PHE A 314 -19.84 -29.92 46.74
N ARG A 315 -20.38 -28.74 47.05
CA ARG A 315 -21.31 -28.47 48.16
C ARG A 315 -21.78 -27.02 48.12
#